data_AF-A0A073IE55-F1
#
_entry.id   AF-A0A073IE55-F1
#
_cell.length_a   1.000
_cell.length_b   1.000
_cell.length_c   1.000
_cell.angle_alpha   90.00
_cell.angle_beta   90.00
_cell.angle_gamma   90.00
#
_symmetry.space_group_name_H-M   'P 1'
#
loop_
_entity.id
_entity.type
_entity.pdbx_description
1 polymer ?
#
loop_
_entity_poly.entity_id
_entity_poly.type
_entity_poly.pdbx_seq_one_letter_code
_entity_poly.pdbx_strand_id
1 'polypeptide(L)' 'MATMNISLPDTMKNWVETQAQNGLYANSSDYVRDLIRRDQSRAQIIGDVQAALDAGRASGPATAFDAQAFKQSLKG' A
#
# COMPACT_ATOMS: atom_id res chain seq x y z
N MET A 1 -19.21 16.27 -5.85
CA MET A 1 -18.01 15.98 -5.04
C MET A 1 -18.10 16.78 -3.75
N ALA A 2 -17.65 16.22 -2.63
CA ALA A 2 -17.44 16.99 -1.40
C ALA A 2 -16.17 17.84 -1.56
N THR A 3 -16.19 19.07 -1.06
CA THR A 3 -15.03 19.98 -1.07
C THR A 3 -14.32 19.90 0.27
N MET A 4 -12.98 19.85 0.23
CA MET A 4 -12.11 19.87 1.40
C MET A 4 -11.05 20.95 1.21
N ASN A 5 -10.96 21.89 2.15
CA ASN A 5 -9.94 22.94 2.14
C ASN A 5 -8.76 22.49 3.00
N ILE A 6 -7.54 22.62 2.48
CA ILE A 6 -6.30 22.26 3.17
C ILE A 6 -5.33 23.43 3.05
N SER A 7 -4.79 23.89 4.18
CA SER A 7 -3.68 24.84 4.22
C SER A 7 -2.36 24.10 4.17
N LEU A 8 -1.48 24.50 3.26
CA LEU A 8 -0.14 23.94 3.10
C LEU A 8 0.91 25.04 3.22
N PRO A 9 2.09 24.77 3.80
CA PRO A 9 3.25 25.64 3.63
C PRO A 9 3.59 25.81 2.14
N ASP A 10 4.17 26.96 1.78
CA ASP A 10 4.48 27.29 0.38
C ASP A 10 5.33 26.22 -0.32
N THR A 11 6.28 25.62 0.40
CA THR A 11 7.12 24.54 -0.13
C THR A 11 6.32 23.31 -0.55
N MET A 12 5.31 22.94 0.24
CA MET A 12 4.42 21.81 -0.06
C MET A 12 3.43 22.15 -1.17
N LYS A 13 2.90 23.39 -1.19
CA LYS A 13 2.04 23.87 -2.28
C LYS A 13 2.76 23.80 -3.62
N ASN A 14 3.98 24.34 -3.70
CA ASN A 14 4.80 24.34 -4.92
C ASN A 14 5.10 22.91 -5.38
N TRP A 15 5.36 21.99 -4.45
CA TRP A 15 5.55 20.58 -4.77
C TRP A 15 4.29 19.98 -5.42
N VAL A 16 3.12 20.14 -4.79
CA VAL A 16 1.83 19.65 -5.30
C VAL A 16 1.53 20.22 -6.69
N GLU A 17 1.75 21.52 -6.89
CA GLU A 17 1.52 22.17 -8.18
C GLU A 17 2.47 21.65 -9.27
N THR A 18 3.75 21.42 -8.93
CA THR A 18 4.73 20.83 -9.85
C THR A 18 4.34 19.41 -10.25
N GLN A 19 3.89 18.59 -9.30
CA GLN A 19 3.42 17.24 -9.58
C GLN A 19 2.17 17.24 -10.46
N ALA A 20 1.25 18.19 -10.25
CA ALA A 20 0.05 18.29 -11.08
C ALA A 20 0.36 18.68 -12.55
N GLN A 21 1.48 19.37 -12.81
CA GLN A 21 1.85 19.85 -14.14
C GLN A 21 2.59 18.83 -15.01
N ASN A 22 2.94 17.66 -14.48
CA ASN A 22 3.73 16.64 -15.20
C ASN A 22 2.96 15.89 -16.31
N GLY A 23 1.73 16.32 -16.63
CA GLY A 23 0.86 15.70 -17.64
C GLY A 23 0.08 14.47 -17.17
N LEU A 24 0.31 13.99 -15.94
CA LEU A 24 -0.43 12.84 -15.37
C LEU A 24 -1.71 13.25 -14.64
N TYR A 25 -1.87 14.53 -14.30
CA TYR A 25 -3.02 15.04 -13.55
C TYR A 25 -3.56 16.30 -14.21
N ALA A 26 -4.87 16.55 -14.10
CA ALA A 26 -5.47 17.76 -14.66
C ALA A 26 -5.36 18.96 -13.71
N ASN A 27 -5.21 18.71 -12.40
CA ASN A 27 -5.06 19.75 -11.37
C ASN A 27 -4.50 19.18 -10.06
N SER A 28 -4.19 20.07 -9.11
CA SER A 28 -3.68 19.73 -7.78
C SER A 28 -4.60 18.81 -6.98
N SER A 29 -5.92 18.96 -7.08
CA SER A 29 -6.86 18.09 -6.39
C SER A 29 -6.83 16.66 -6.94
N ASP A 30 -6.56 16.46 -8.23
CA ASP A 30 -6.43 15.13 -8.82
C ASP A 30 -5.21 14.41 -8.28
N TYR A 31 -4.07 15.11 -8.21
CA TYR A 31 -2.85 14.59 -7.59
C TYR A 31 -3.08 14.23 -6.12
N VAL A 32 -3.72 15.12 -5.33
CA VAL A 32 -4.01 14.85 -3.91
C VAL A 32 -4.95 13.66 -3.74
N ARG A 33 -5.98 13.51 -4.58
CA ARG A 33 -6.87 12.33 -4.55
C ARG A 33 -6.12 11.04 -4.86
N ASP A 34 -5.16 11.09 -5.78
CA ASP A 34 -4.32 9.93 -6.08
C ASP A 34 -3.40 9.56 -4.90
N LEU A 35 -2.78 10.55 -4.26
CA LEU A 35 -2.00 10.32 -3.05
C LEU A 35 -2.83 9.65 -1.94
N ILE A 36 -4.07 10.10 -1.73
CA ILE A 36 -4.98 9.48 -0.76
C ILE A 36 -5.28 8.01 -1.13
N ARG A 37 -5.50 7.70 -2.42
CA ARG A 37 -5.73 6.31 -2.85
C ARG A 37 -4.50 5.43 -2.64
N ARG A 38 -3.30 5.96 -2.92
CA ARG A 38 -2.04 5.24 -2.69
C ARG A 38 -1.81 4.99 -1.20
N ASP A 39 -2.13 5.97 -0.36
CA ASP A 39 -2.06 5.82 1.10
C ASP A 39 -3.01 4.74 1.61
N GLN A 40 -4.28 4.76 1.18
CA GLN A 40 -5.26 3.71 1.52
C GLN A 40 -4.81 2.32 1.07
N SER A 41 -4.34 2.21 -0.18
CA SER A 41 -3.83 0.94 -0.72
C SER A 41 -2.64 0.41 0.08
N ARG A 42 -1.69 1.28 0.42
CA ARG A 42 -0.54 0.92 1.25
C ARG A 42 -0.98 0.47 2.65
N ALA A 43 -1.91 1.19 3.27
CA ALA A 43 -2.44 0.81 4.58
C ALA A 43 -3.12 -0.56 4.54
N GLN A 44 -3.91 -0.84 3.49
CA GLN A 44 -4.54 -2.14 3.31
C GLN A 44 -3.52 -3.27 3.16
N ILE A 45 -2.53 -3.11 2.28
CA ILE A 45 -1.48 -4.12 2.06
C ILE A 45 -0.70 -4.40 3.36
N ILE A 46 -0.39 -3.37 4.14
CA ILE A 46 0.26 -3.54 5.44
C ILE A 46 -0.62 -4.35 6.39
N GLY A 47 -1.92 -4.04 6.46
CA GLY A 47 -2.87 -4.79 7.27
C GLY A 47 -2.97 -6.26 6.86
N ASP A 48 -3.03 -6.53 5.57
CA ASP A 48 -3.11 -7.90 5.04
C ASP A 48 -1.86 -8.72 5.39
N VAL A 49 -0.67 -8.12 5.23
CA VAL A 49 0.60 -8.76 5.58
C VAL A 49 0.69 -9.01 7.09
N GLN A 50 0.28 -8.04 7.92
CA GLN A 50 0.26 -8.21 9.38
C GLN A 50 -0.68 -9.35 9.80
N ALA A 51 -1.89 -9.40 9.22
CA ALA A 51 -2.84 -10.49 9.47
C ALA A 51 -2.26 -11.86 9.07
N ALA A 52 -1.58 -11.95 7.92
CA ALA A 52 -0.94 -13.19 7.49
C ALA A 52 0.20 -13.61 8.42
N LEU A 53 1.00 -12.66 8.91
CA LEU A 53 2.06 -12.94 9.90
C LEU A 53 1.48 -13.43 11.23
N ASP A 54 0.40 -12.83 11.70
CA ASP A 54 -0.25 -13.22 12.95
C ASP A 54 -0.89 -14.61 12.83
N ALA A 55 -1.54 -14.91 11.70
CA ALA A 55 -2.02 -16.26 11.40
C ALA A 55 -0.88 -17.28 11.36
N GLY A 56 0.26 -16.92 10.74
CA GLY A 56 1.46 -17.76 10.73
C GLY A 56 2.01 -18.03 12.13
N ARG A 57 2.09 -17.01 12.99
CA ARG A 57 2.52 -17.17 14.41
C ARG A 57 1.56 -18.04 15.21
N ALA A 58 0.25 -17.93 14.96
CA ALA A 58 -0.78 -18.73 15.59
C ALA A 58 -0.85 -20.17 15.05
N SER A 59 -0.19 -20.48 13.93
CA SER A 59 -0.23 -21.80 13.28
C SER A 59 0.53 -22.91 14.01
N GLY A 60 1.24 -22.56 15.09
CA GLY A 60 2.03 -23.49 15.89
C GLY A 60 3.54 -23.31 15.72
N PRO A 61 4.35 -24.15 16.39
CA PRO A 61 5.80 -24.05 16.34
C PRO A 61 6.33 -24.36 14.93
N ALA A 62 7.31 -23.57 14.49
CA ALA A 62 8.00 -23.82 13.24
C ALA A 62 8.73 -25.17 13.27
N THR A 63 8.69 -25.89 12.15
CA THR A 63 9.39 -27.16 11.95
C THR A 63 10.39 -27.03 10.80
N ALA A 64 11.39 -27.91 10.75
CA ALA A 64 12.36 -27.93 9.66
C ALA A 64 11.66 -28.23 8.33
N PHE A 65 11.95 -27.44 7.30
CA PHE A 65 11.32 -27.57 5.99
C PHE A 65 12.19 -28.41 5.04
N ASP A 66 11.64 -29.53 4.57
CA ASP A 66 12.22 -30.35 3.48
C ASP A 66 11.48 -30.09 2.17
N ALA A 67 12.15 -29.38 1.26
CA ALA A 67 11.59 -29.01 -0.04
C ALA A 67 11.37 -30.21 -0.98
N GLN A 68 12.15 -31.30 -0.86
CA GLN A 68 12.00 -32.48 -1.71
C GLN A 68 10.80 -33.30 -1.24
N ALA A 69 10.70 -33.56 0.06
CA ALA A 69 9.55 -34.25 0.64
C ALA A 69 8.23 -33.49 0.37
N PHE A 70 8.24 -32.15 0.51
CA PHE A 70 7.08 -31.32 0.19
C PHE A 70 6.68 -31.39 -1.30
N LYS A 71 7.64 -31.35 -2.22
CA LYS A 71 7.33 -31.49 -3.66
C LYS A 71 6.78 -32.88 -4.00
N GLN A 72 7.22 -33.93 -3.32
CA GLN A 72 6.69 -35.28 -3.50
C GLN A 72 5.27 -35.41 -2.97
N SER A 73 4.94 -34.78 -1.84
CA SER A 73 3.58 -34.80 -1.29
C SER A 73 2.55 -34.06 -2.15
N LEU A 74 2.99 -33.15 -3.03
CA LEU A 74 2.11 -32.44 -3.97
C LEU A 74 1.82 -33.20 -5.27
N LYS A 75 2.47 -34.35 -5.52
CA LYS A 75 2.33 -35.13 -6.77
C LYS A 75 1.33 -36.30 -6.66
N GLY A 76 0.54 -36.37 -5.58
CA GLY A 76 -0.60 -37.28 -5.44
C GLY A 76 -1.91 -36.60 -5.80
#